data_AF-A0A947PJJ9-F1
#
_entry.id   AF-A0A947PJJ9-F1
#
_cell.length_a   1.000
_cell.length_b   1.000
_cell.length_c   1.000
_cell.angle_alpha   90.00
_cell.angle_beta   90.00
_cell.angle_gamma   90.00
#
_symmetry.space_group_name_H-M   'P 1'
#
loop_
_entity.id
_entity.type
_entity.pdbx_description
1 polymer ?
#
loop_
_entity_poly.entity_id
_entity_poly.type
_entity_poly.pdbx_seq_one_letter_code
_entity_poly.pdbx_strand_id
1 'polypeptide(L)'
;MARRKKYVPAAPPAPPSAPPKAPWYKRTWVIVAAVGSAAFTLGMNGPTLLQNIRKLPTEVETTHDQYVSWLKEDAEWAGNWSAFPEGIVDMADMRLSEGIDLKISLQAKNGELGGMIAAGKVCSNVPFDFLLLRGSVSGTAANVEVWDIIGGHQRVFERLKLVRDGNVITVHPLGRASSWFPQGARIGKHPDANEAFLNGFCKEKKLPRTGQ
;
A
#
# COMPACT_ATOMS: atom_id res chain seq x y z
N MET A 1 -83.29 -37.81 -68.75
CA MET A 1 -81.86 -37.92 -69.17
C MET A 1 -81.10 -36.73 -68.61
N ALA A 2 -80.04 -36.98 -67.83
CA ALA A 2 -79.37 -36.00 -66.98
C ALA A 2 -78.40 -35.09 -67.75
N ARG A 3 -78.46 -33.78 -67.47
CA ARG A 3 -77.58 -32.75 -68.05
C ARG A 3 -76.24 -32.74 -67.29
N ARG A 4 -75.14 -33.17 -67.94
CA ARG A 4 -73.77 -33.06 -67.39
C ARG A 4 -73.41 -31.58 -67.19
N LYS A 5 -73.17 -31.14 -65.94
CA LYS A 5 -72.53 -29.85 -65.65
C LYS A 5 -71.03 -29.95 -65.97
N LYS A 6 -70.53 -29.05 -66.82
CA LYS A 6 -69.09 -28.87 -67.07
C LYS A 6 -68.44 -28.32 -65.79
N TYR A 7 -67.38 -28.98 -65.33
CA TYR A 7 -66.52 -28.51 -64.25
C TYR A 7 -65.55 -27.45 -64.80
N VAL A 8 -65.52 -26.27 -64.19
CA VAL A 8 -64.51 -25.23 -64.45
C VAL A 8 -63.61 -25.18 -63.21
N PRO A 9 -62.29 -25.44 -63.33
CA PRO A 9 -61.39 -25.37 -62.18
C PRO A 9 -61.22 -23.92 -61.72
N ALA A 10 -61.26 -23.71 -60.40
CA ALA A 10 -61.03 -22.41 -59.77
C ALA A 10 -59.55 -21.98 -59.95
N ALA A 11 -59.34 -20.70 -60.27
CA ALA A 11 -58.01 -20.10 -60.36
C ALA A 11 -57.30 -20.12 -58.98
N PRO A 12 -55.97 -20.29 -58.92
CA PRO A 12 -55.23 -20.30 -57.66
C PRO A 12 -55.30 -18.92 -56.96
N PRO A 13 -55.28 -18.89 -55.61
CA PRO A 13 -55.35 -17.64 -54.85
C PRO A 13 -54.09 -16.78 -55.09
N ALA A 14 -54.30 -15.47 -55.22
CA ALA A 14 -53.22 -14.50 -55.38
C ALA A 14 -52.27 -14.49 -54.16
N PRO A 15 -50.96 -14.27 -54.36
CA PRO A 15 -49.99 -14.25 -53.27
C PRO A 15 -50.28 -13.09 -52.29
N PRO A 16 -49.97 -13.26 -50.98
CA PRO A 16 -50.20 -12.23 -49.98
C PRO A 16 -49.36 -10.98 -50.27
N SER A 17 -49.99 -9.81 -50.21
CA SER A 17 -49.36 -8.52 -50.40
C SER A 17 -48.28 -8.28 -49.34
N ALA A 18 -47.10 -7.81 -49.78
CA ALA A 18 -46.01 -7.45 -48.89
C ALA A 18 -46.46 -6.35 -47.90
N PRO A 19 -46.03 -6.42 -46.61
CA PRO A 19 -46.43 -5.42 -45.62
C PRO A 19 -45.95 -4.02 -46.04
N PRO A 20 -46.76 -2.98 -45.78
CA PRO A 20 -46.42 -1.62 -46.20
C PRO A 20 -45.13 -1.16 -45.51
N LYS A 21 -44.16 -0.70 -46.30
CA LYS A 21 -42.91 -0.10 -45.80
C LYS A 21 -43.28 1.07 -44.87
N ALA A 22 -42.82 0.99 -43.62
CA ALA A 22 -43.03 2.05 -42.65
C ALA A 22 -42.51 3.38 -43.22
N PRO A 23 -43.25 4.49 -43.07
CA PRO A 23 -42.90 5.73 -43.71
C PRO A 23 -41.64 6.34 -43.06
N TRP A 24 -40.75 6.87 -43.89
CA TRP A 24 -39.39 7.28 -43.54
C TRP A 24 -39.33 8.23 -42.33
N TYR A 25 -40.33 9.11 -42.17
CA TYR A 25 -40.40 10.06 -41.06
C TYR A 25 -40.50 9.40 -39.68
N LYS A 26 -41.14 8.22 -39.56
CA LYS A 26 -41.22 7.50 -38.27
C LYS A 26 -39.83 7.04 -37.82
N ARG A 27 -39.00 6.59 -38.75
CA ARG A 27 -37.62 6.16 -38.48
C ARG A 27 -36.74 7.35 -38.08
N THR A 28 -36.91 8.49 -38.75
CA THR A 28 -36.19 9.73 -38.43
C THR A 28 -36.56 10.26 -37.04
N TRP A 29 -37.85 10.26 -36.66
CA TRP A 29 -38.29 10.72 -35.35
C TRP A 29 -37.75 9.87 -34.20
N VAL A 30 -37.64 8.54 -34.39
CA VAL A 30 -37.02 7.66 -33.39
C VAL A 30 -35.53 8.00 -33.19
N ILE A 31 -34.80 8.28 -34.26
CA ILE A 31 -33.39 8.68 -34.18
C ILE A 31 -33.25 10.03 -33.46
N VAL A 32 -34.07 11.02 -33.81
CA VAL A 32 -34.05 12.34 -33.16
C VAL A 32 -34.41 12.23 -31.67
N ALA A 33 -35.41 11.43 -31.31
CA ALA A 33 -35.77 11.20 -29.91
C ALA A 33 -34.67 10.48 -29.14
N ALA A 34 -33.99 9.50 -29.75
CA ALA A 34 -32.87 8.78 -29.13
C ALA A 34 -31.67 9.70 -28.90
N VAL A 35 -31.28 10.50 -29.90
CA VAL A 35 -30.17 11.45 -29.76
C VAL A 35 -30.53 12.58 -28.79
N GLY A 36 -31.76 13.10 -28.86
CA GLY A 36 -32.26 14.14 -27.97
C GLY A 36 -32.30 13.70 -26.51
N SER A 37 -32.75 12.47 -26.23
CA SER A 37 -32.76 11.91 -24.87
C SER A 37 -31.34 11.63 -24.35
N ALA A 38 -30.42 11.15 -25.19
CA ALA A 38 -29.01 11.00 -24.82
C ALA A 38 -28.35 12.36 -24.51
N ALA A 39 -28.57 13.38 -25.35
CA ALA A 39 -28.05 14.73 -25.12
C ALA A 39 -28.67 15.39 -23.87
N PHE A 40 -29.97 15.18 -23.64
CA PHE A 40 -30.67 15.71 -22.47
C PHE A 40 -30.21 15.06 -21.17
N THR A 41 -30.03 13.73 -21.16
CA THR A 41 -29.50 13.00 -20.00
C THR A 41 -28.05 13.37 -19.70
N LEU A 42 -27.21 13.55 -20.73
CA LEU A 42 -25.85 14.07 -20.58
C LEU A 42 -25.83 15.54 -20.11
N GLY A 43 -26.80 16.35 -20.53
CA GLY A 43 -26.94 17.75 -20.08
C GLY A 43 -27.36 17.88 -18.62
N MET A 44 -28.36 17.09 -18.19
CA MET A 44 -28.84 17.12 -16.79
C MET A 44 -27.84 16.47 -15.81
N ASN A 45 -27.13 15.43 -16.23
CA ASN A 45 -26.17 14.71 -15.38
C ASN A 45 -24.70 15.09 -15.66
N GLY A 46 -24.44 16.02 -16.58
CA GLY A 46 -23.08 16.43 -16.94
C GLY A 46 -22.28 16.97 -15.76
N PRO A 47 -22.83 17.87 -14.92
CA PRO A 47 -22.11 18.38 -13.74
C PRO A 47 -21.78 17.28 -12.73
N THR A 48 -22.69 16.32 -12.49
CA THR A 48 -22.47 15.20 -11.56
C THR A 48 -21.49 14.17 -12.13
N LEU A 49 -21.53 13.87 -13.43
CA LEU A 49 -20.54 13.04 -14.10
C LEU A 49 -19.13 13.64 -14.04
N LEU A 50 -18.99 14.95 -14.28
CA LEU A 50 -17.69 15.63 -14.19
C LEU A 50 -17.14 15.67 -12.76
N GLN A 51 -18.02 15.84 -11.77
CA GLN A 51 -17.62 15.77 -10.35
C GLN A 51 -17.24 14.34 -9.94
N ASN A 52 -17.96 13.32 -10.40
CA ASN A 52 -17.65 11.92 -10.12
C ASN A 52 -16.33 11.49 -10.80
N ILE A 53 -16.08 11.91 -12.05
CA ILE A 53 -14.81 11.67 -12.75
C ILE A 53 -13.61 12.28 -12.02
N ARG A 54 -13.80 13.44 -11.37
CA ARG A 54 -12.73 14.04 -10.55
C ARG A 54 -12.48 13.31 -9.23
N LYS A 55 -13.49 12.66 -8.65
CA LYS A 55 -13.37 11.93 -7.35
C LYS A 55 -12.88 10.49 -7.49
N LEU A 56 -13.22 9.84 -8.60
CA LEU A 56 -12.84 8.46 -8.90
C LEU A 56 -11.35 8.15 -8.73
N PRO A 57 -10.38 8.94 -9.26
CA PRO A 57 -8.97 8.59 -9.13
C PRO A 57 -8.53 8.58 -7.66
N THR A 58 -8.97 9.54 -6.85
CA THR A 58 -8.61 9.63 -5.44
C THR A 58 -9.22 8.51 -4.61
N GLU A 59 -10.51 8.19 -4.82
CA GLU A 59 -11.17 7.10 -4.10
C GLU A 59 -10.58 5.72 -4.46
N VAL A 60 -10.24 5.50 -5.73
CA VAL A 60 -9.56 4.28 -6.18
C VAL A 60 -8.16 4.17 -5.59
N GLU A 61 -7.37 5.26 -5.60
CA GLU A 61 -6.05 5.30 -4.96
C GLU A 61 -6.15 5.00 -3.47
N THR A 62 -7.08 5.62 -2.75
CA THR A 62 -7.25 5.35 -1.29
C THR A 62 -7.66 3.92 -0.99
N THR A 63 -8.57 3.33 -1.80
CA THR A 63 -9.02 1.95 -1.60
C THR A 63 -7.87 0.98 -1.88
N HIS A 64 -7.10 1.26 -2.94
CA HIS A 64 -5.90 0.49 -3.27
C HIS A 64 -4.85 0.59 -2.16
N ASP A 65 -4.55 1.80 -1.68
CA ASP A 65 -3.60 2.03 -0.59
C ASP A 65 -4.06 1.33 0.71
N GLN A 66 -5.35 1.38 1.05
CA GLN A 66 -5.89 0.65 2.20
C GLN A 66 -5.75 -0.87 2.04
N TYR A 67 -6.03 -1.40 0.85
CA TYR A 67 -5.86 -2.82 0.57
C TYR A 67 -4.39 -3.24 0.64
N VAL A 68 -3.48 -2.49 0.01
CA VAL A 68 -2.05 -2.81 0.01
C VAL A 68 -1.46 -2.67 1.40
N SER A 69 -1.79 -1.62 2.14
CA SER A 69 -1.29 -1.43 3.51
C SER A 69 -1.78 -2.52 4.47
N TRP A 70 -3.03 -2.98 4.31
CA TRP A 70 -3.53 -4.16 5.03
C TRP A 70 -2.77 -5.43 4.60
N LEU A 71 -2.65 -5.69 3.30
CA LEU A 71 -1.97 -6.88 2.77
C LEU A 71 -0.48 -6.94 3.16
N LYS A 72 0.15 -5.77 3.31
CA LYS A 72 1.57 -5.61 3.68
C LYS A 72 1.76 -5.42 5.19
N GLU A 73 0.68 -5.40 5.96
CA GLU A 73 0.70 -5.25 7.42
C GLU A 73 1.47 -4.00 7.87
N ASP A 74 1.35 -2.90 7.12
CA ASP A 74 2.13 -1.67 7.35
C ASP A 74 2.01 -1.17 8.80
N ALA A 75 0.81 -1.24 9.37
CA ALA A 75 0.54 -0.84 10.76
C ALA A 75 1.32 -1.68 11.79
N GLU A 76 1.59 -2.95 11.47
CA GLU A 76 2.33 -3.85 12.36
C GLU A 76 3.83 -3.53 12.36
N TRP A 77 4.37 -3.16 11.20
CA TRP A 77 5.76 -2.73 11.03
C TRP A 77 6.06 -1.34 11.58
N ALA A 78 5.11 -0.41 11.46
CA ALA A 78 5.26 0.96 11.94
C ALA A 78 5.35 1.02 13.47
N GLY A 79 6.26 1.84 14.00
CA GLY A 79 6.41 2.08 15.43
C GLY A 79 7.86 2.20 15.88
N ASN A 80 8.04 2.29 17.20
CA ASN A 80 9.33 2.38 17.86
C ASN A 80 9.73 1.02 18.43
N TRP A 81 10.99 0.65 18.24
CA TRP A 81 11.51 -0.68 18.55
C TRP A 81 12.82 -0.55 19.33
N SER A 82 12.98 -1.29 20.42
CA SER A 82 14.24 -1.32 21.18
C SER A 82 14.44 -2.62 21.93
N ALA A 83 15.67 -2.85 22.38
CA ALA A 83 15.99 -3.98 23.26
C ALA A 83 15.35 -3.89 24.65
N PHE A 84 14.98 -2.67 25.10
CA PHE A 84 14.35 -2.43 26.39
C PHE A 84 13.11 -1.54 26.22
N PRO A 85 11.98 -2.12 25.76
CA PRO A 85 10.74 -1.38 25.61
C PRO A 85 10.08 -1.13 26.97
N GLU A 86 10.11 0.11 27.44
CA GLU A 86 9.47 0.48 28.69
C GLU A 86 7.93 0.35 28.59
N GLY A 87 7.28 0.01 29.72
CA GLY A 87 5.82 -0.05 29.80
C GLY A 87 5.18 -1.37 29.32
N ILE A 88 5.97 -2.41 29.05
CA ILE A 88 5.47 -3.75 28.72
C ILE A 88 5.55 -4.66 29.95
N VAL A 89 4.43 -5.30 30.30
CA VAL A 89 4.33 -6.19 31.46
C VAL A 89 5.02 -7.55 31.20
N ASP A 90 5.01 -8.03 29.95
CA ASP A 90 5.49 -9.36 29.56
C ASP A 90 6.80 -9.34 28.75
N MET A 91 7.76 -8.49 29.09
CA MET A 91 9.05 -8.42 28.37
C MET A 91 9.86 -9.73 28.44
N ALA A 92 9.73 -10.49 29.54
CA ALA A 92 10.46 -11.74 29.75
C ALA A 92 10.10 -12.80 28.69
N ASP A 93 8.84 -12.84 28.26
CA ASP A 93 8.36 -13.82 27.28
C ASP A 93 8.84 -13.50 25.85
N MET A 94 9.16 -12.24 25.57
CA MET A 94 9.60 -11.79 24.24
C MET A 94 11.04 -12.22 23.90
N ARG A 95 11.82 -12.67 24.89
CA ARG A 95 13.24 -13.08 24.74
C ARG A 95 14.06 -12.02 24.01
N LEU A 96 13.99 -10.78 24.50
CA LEU A 96 14.75 -9.66 23.94
C LEU A 96 16.24 -9.83 24.23
N SER A 97 17.08 -9.26 23.37
CA SER A 97 18.53 -9.31 23.58
C SER A 97 18.94 -8.40 24.73
N GLU A 98 19.65 -8.96 25.71
CA GLU A 98 20.15 -8.21 26.86
C GLU A 98 21.46 -7.48 26.53
N GLY A 99 21.69 -6.33 27.18
CA GLY A 99 22.96 -5.60 27.11
C GLY A 99 23.29 -5.00 25.74
N ILE A 100 22.35 -4.96 24.80
CA ILE A 100 22.53 -4.33 23.49
C ILE A 100 21.91 -2.92 23.44
N ASP A 101 22.61 -2.03 22.75
CA ASP A 101 22.18 -0.65 22.54
C ASP A 101 21.69 -0.49 21.10
N LEU A 102 20.40 -0.69 20.90
CA LEU A 102 19.74 -0.59 19.60
C LEU A 102 18.33 0.00 19.74
N LYS A 103 18.06 1.08 18.99
CA LYS A 103 16.75 1.69 18.82
C LYS A 103 16.46 1.86 17.33
N ILE A 104 15.26 1.51 16.91
CA ILE A 104 14.78 1.65 15.53
C ILE A 104 13.40 2.30 15.57
N SER A 105 13.18 3.33 14.76
CA SER A 105 11.86 3.90 14.51
C SER A 105 11.49 3.63 13.05
N LEU A 106 10.37 2.96 12.81
CA LEU A 106 9.91 2.58 11.47
C LEU A 106 8.60 3.27 11.13
N GLN A 107 8.49 3.64 9.86
CA GLN A 107 7.25 4.02 9.20
C GLN A 107 7.07 3.08 8.01
N ALA A 108 5.85 2.62 7.79
CA ALA A 108 5.52 1.74 6.68
C ALA A 108 4.39 2.36 5.86
N LYS A 109 4.53 2.32 4.53
CA LYS A 109 3.48 2.73 3.60
C LYS A 109 3.55 1.92 2.32
N ASN A 110 2.46 1.25 1.99
CA ASN A 110 2.30 0.40 0.82
C ASN A 110 3.41 -0.66 0.69
N GLY A 111 3.87 -1.21 1.81
CA GLY A 111 4.98 -2.19 1.85
C GLY A 111 6.38 -1.60 1.69
N GLU A 112 6.52 -0.28 1.59
CA GLU A 112 7.80 0.42 1.72
C GLU A 112 8.04 0.78 3.19
N LEU A 113 9.27 0.58 3.67
CA LEU A 113 9.72 0.98 4.99
C LEU A 113 10.62 2.20 4.87
N GLY A 114 10.36 3.19 5.70
CA GLY A 114 11.25 4.29 6.01
C GLY A 114 11.52 4.35 7.50
N GLY A 115 12.52 5.12 7.92
CA GLY A 115 12.73 5.34 9.33
C GLY A 115 14.13 5.74 9.70
N MET A 116 14.46 5.51 10.97
CA MET A 116 15.74 5.87 11.56
C MET A 116 16.23 4.74 12.47
N ILE A 117 17.54 4.59 12.58
CA ILE A 117 18.19 3.59 13.41
C ILE A 117 19.34 4.23 14.18
N ALA A 118 19.43 3.91 15.47
CA ALA A 118 20.54 4.30 16.32
C ALA A 118 21.07 3.07 17.07
N ALA A 119 22.40 2.94 17.11
CA ALA A 119 23.09 1.90 17.85
C ALA A 119 24.35 2.46 18.50
N GLY A 120 24.89 1.77 19.52
CA GLY A 120 26.07 2.24 20.23
C GLY A 120 27.26 2.59 19.30
N LYS A 121 27.55 1.76 18.30
CA LYS A 121 28.60 2.03 17.30
C LYS A 121 28.27 3.20 16.37
N VAL A 122 26.98 3.44 16.08
CA VAL A 122 26.55 4.59 15.28
C VAL A 122 26.84 5.87 16.05
N CYS A 123 26.48 5.93 17.33
CA CYS A 123 26.71 7.08 18.22
C CYS A 123 28.16 7.56 18.30
N SER A 124 29.13 6.66 18.16
CA SER A 124 30.56 6.98 18.21
C SER A 124 31.13 7.43 16.86
N ASN A 125 30.48 7.11 15.74
CA ASN A 125 31.07 7.22 14.40
C ASN A 125 30.31 8.15 13.45
N VAL A 126 29.10 8.60 13.80
CA VAL A 126 28.29 9.51 12.94
C VAL A 126 27.96 10.82 13.67
N PRO A 127 27.89 11.95 12.95
CA PRO A 127 27.62 13.25 13.55
C PRO A 127 26.18 13.45 14.02
N PHE A 128 25.20 12.78 13.39
CA PHE A 128 23.77 13.01 13.65
C PHE A 128 23.12 12.04 14.62
N ASP A 129 23.91 11.25 15.38
CA ASP A 129 23.44 10.32 16.42
C ASP A 129 22.46 9.20 15.93
N PHE A 130 22.08 9.18 14.65
CA PHE A 130 21.28 8.14 14.01
C PHE A 130 21.63 8.05 12.51
N LEU A 131 21.15 6.99 11.86
CA LEU A 131 21.21 6.78 10.42
C LEU A 131 19.79 6.57 9.88
N LEU A 132 19.59 6.80 8.58
CA LEU A 132 18.31 6.61 7.92
C LEU A 132 18.12 5.16 7.49
N LEU A 133 16.86 4.71 7.49
CA LEU A 133 16.44 3.41 6.99
C LEU A 133 15.55 3.59 5.75
N ARG A 134 15.73 2.72 4.77
CA ARG A 134 14.78 2.53 3.67
C ARG A 134 14.73 1.06 3.26
N GLY A 135 13.59 0.57 2.81
CA GLY A 135 13.50 -0.80 2.32
C GLY A 135 12.09 -1.24 2.04
N SER A 136 11.88 -2.55 1.88
CA SER A 136 10.58 -3.11 1.48
C SER A 136 10.21 -4.34 2.30
N VAL A 137 8.92 -4.50 2.56
CA VAL A 137 8.32 -5.63 3.27
C VAL A 137 7.90 -6.76 2.33
N SER A 138 8.22 -7.98 2.75
CA SER A 138 7.78 -9.25 2.18
C SER A 138 7.29 -10.17 3.30
N GLY A 139 5.99 -10.07 3.62
CA GLY A 139 5.36 -10.81 4.72
C GLY A 139 5.99 -10.42 6.07
N THR A 140 6.49 -11.41 6.78
CA THR A 140 7.16 -11.23 8.09
C THR A 140 8.62 -10.80 7.98
N ALA A 141 9.16 -10.60 6.78
CA ALA A 141 10.54 -10.17 6.59
C ALA A 141 10.61 -8.83 5.84
N ALA A 142 11.62 -8.04 6.15
CA ALA A 142 11.93 -6.82 5.39
C ALA A 142 13.43 -6.74 5.12
N ASN A 143 13.79 -6.29 3.91
CA ASN A 143 15.17 -5.97 3.57
C ASN A 143 15.31 -4.46 3.57
N VAL A 144 16.23 -3.95 4.39
CA VAL A 144 16.44 -2.50 4.56
C VAL A 144 17.90 -2.13 4.35
N GLU A 145 18.11 -0.95 3.80
CA GLU A 145 19.40 -0.28 3.71
C GLU A 145 19.50 0.79 4.79
N VAL A 146 20.63 0.80 5.50
CA VAL A 146 21.02 1.85 6.43
C VAL A 146 21.91 2.83 5.68
N TRP A 147 21.52 4.10 5.64
CA TRP A 147 22.17 5.10 4.79
C TRP A 147 22.14 6.50 5.41
N ASP A 148 22.96 7.39 4.87
CA ASP A 148 22.96 8.82 5.17
C ASP A 148 23.50 9.63 3.98
N ILE A 149 23.40 10.96 4.04
CA ILE A 149 23.97 11.89 3.08
C ILE A 149 25.20 12.56 3.71
N ILE A 150 26.39 12.17 3.25
CA ILE A 150 27.66 12.74 3.71
C ILE A 150 28.32 13.50 2.57
N GLY A 151 28.58 14.80 2.79
CA GLY A 151 29.23 15.65 1.79
C GLY A 151 28.46 15.74 0.47
N GLY A 152 27.13 15.72 0.52
CA GLY A 152 26.26 15.76 -0.66
C GLY A 152 26.11 14.42 -1.40
N HIS A 153 26.74 13.35 -0.93
CA HIS A 153 26.63 12.03 -1.53
C HIS A 153 25.89 11.05 -0.62
N GLN A 154 24.99 10.27 -1.23
CA GLN A 154 24.34 9.18 -0.53
C GLN A 154 25.36 8.06 -0.25
N ARG A 155 25.45 7.64 1.01
CA ARG A 155 26.32 6.54 1.47
C ARG A 155 25.47 5.48 2.16
N VAL A 156 25.62 4.24 1.73
CA VAL A 156 25.02 3.08 2.40
C VAL A 156 26.06 2.50 3.34
N PHE A 157 25.71 2.41 4.63
CA PHE A 157 26.59 1.87 5.68
C PHE A 157 26.43 0.37 5.79
N GLU A 158 25.19 -0.12 5.77
CA GLU A 158 24.91 -1.53 5.96
C GLU A 158 23.56 -1.91 5.37
N ARG A 159 23.37 -3.21 5.10
CA ARG A 159 22.08 -3.78 4.75
C ARG A 159 21.65 -4.73 5.86
N LEU A 160 20.39 -4.63 6.27
CA LEU A 160 19.81 -5.44 7.33
C LEU A 160 18.63 -6.23 6.77
N LYS A 161 18.49 -7.46 7.26
CA LYS A 161 17.26 -8.23 7.16
C LYS A 161 16.55 -8.16 8.51
N LEU A 162 15.34 -7.62 8.52
CA LEU A 162 14.46 -7.58 9.67
C LEU A 162 13.49 -8.74 9.56
N VAL A 163 13.31 -9.49 10.64
CA VAL A 163 12.31 -10.58 10.72
C VAL A 163 11.38 -10.27 11.88
N ARG A 164 10.10 -10.06 11.59
CA ARG A 164 9.07 -9.71 12.55
C ARG A 164 8.32 -10.96 13.01
N ASP A 165 8.14 -11.06 14.31
CA ASP A 165 7.35 -12.09 15.00
C ASP A 165 6.49 -11.39 16.05
N GLY A 166 5.25 -11.05 15.65
CA GLY A 166 4.35 -10.22 16.45
C GLY A 166 4.97 -8.86 16.80
N ASN A 167 5.15 -8.62 18.10
CA ASN A 167 5.74 -7.39 18.65
C ASN A 167 7.26 -7.45 18.82
N VAL A 168 7.93 -8.43 18.21
CA VAL A 168 9.39 -8.56 18.23
C VAL A 168 9.95 -8.48 16.82
N ILE A 169 11.04 -7.75 16.64
CA ILE A 169 11.85 -7.78 15.43
C ILE A 169 13.21 -8.38 15.76
N THR A 170 13.66 -9.32 14.93
CA THR A 170 15.04 -9.81 14.92
C THR A 170 15.81 -9.12 13.80
N VAL A 171 16.94 -8.50 14.15
CA VAL A 171 17.80 -7.75 13.24
C VAL A 171 18.99 -8.60 12.82
N HIS A 172 19.11 -8.85 11.52
CA HIS A 172 20.21 -9.61 10.92
C HIS A 172 21.00 -8.73 9.96
N PRO A 173 22.16 -8.21 10.37
CA PRO A 173 23.05 -7.52 9.46
C PRO A 173 23.59 -8.47 8.38
N LEU A 174 23.49 -8.07 7.12
CA LEU A 174 23.92 -8.86 5.97
C LEU A 174 25.43 -8.68 5.66
N GLY A 175 26.09 -7.72 6.32
CA GLY A 175 27.53 -7.51 6.26
C GLY A 175 28.32 -8.50 7.13
N ARG A 176 29.62 -8.70 6.82
CA ARG A 176 30.52 -9.57 7.61
C ARG A 176 31.09 -8.85 8.84
N ALA A 177 31.51 -9.64 9.84
CA ALA A 177 32.39 -9.45 11.03
C ALA A 177 32.52 -8.06 11.72
N SER A 178 32.54 -6.94 11.00
CA SER A 178 32.60 -5.57 11.52
C SER A 178 31.28 -4.82 11.28
N SER A 179 30.14 -5.46 11.57
CA SER A 179 28.84 -4.83 11.47
C SER A 179 28.73 -3.63 12.43
N TRP A 180 28.08 -2.57 11.97
CA TRP A 180 27.73 -1.41 12.78
C TRP A 180 26.59 -1.74 13.74
N PHE A 181 25.91 -2.87 13.53
CA PHE A 181 24.75 -3.31 14.27
C PHE A 181 25.00 -4.68 14.93
N PRO A 182 24.34 -4.96 16.07
CA PRO A 182 24.43 -6.26 16.73
C PRO A 182 23.84 -7.38 15.85
N GLN A 183 24.52 -8.53 15.84
CA GLN A 183 24.11 -9.71 15.08
C GLN A 183 22.97 -10.45 15.79
N GLY A 184 21.84 -10.65 15.10
CA GLY A 184 20.70 -11.40 15.63
C GLY A 184 19.99 -10.70 16.80
N ALA A 185 20.09 -9.38 16.89
CA ALA A 185 19.47 -8.61 17.96
C ALA A 185 17.94 -8.71 17.93
N ARG A 186 17.33 -9.10 19.05
CA ARG A 186 15.88 -9.14 19.23
C ARG A 186 15.44 -7.91 20.00
N ILE A 187 14.55 -7.13 19.38
CA ILE A 187 14.01 -5.87 19.91
C ILE A 187 12.49 -5.91 19.93
N GLY A 188 11.88 -5.31 20.95
CA GLY A 188 10.43 -5.26 21.14
C GLY A 188 9.84 -3.92 20.71
N LYS A 189 8.57 -3.95 20.29
CA LYS A 189 7.77 -2.78 19.92
C LYS A 189 7.33 -2.03 21.18
N HIS A 190 7.57 -0.72 21.24
CA HIS A 190 7.00 0.14 22.27
C HIS A 190 5.47 0.28 22.09
N PRO A 191 4.70 0.32 23.18
CA PRO A 191 3.26 0.54 23.11
C PRO A 191 2.92 1.94 22.56
N ASP A 192 3.75 2.93 22.87
CA ASP A 192 3.54 4.32 22.46
C ASP A 192 4.56 4.76 21.41
N ALA A 193 4.05 5.28 20.30
CA ALA A 193 4.88 5.96 19.31
C ALA A 193 5.22 7.37 19.82
N ASN A 194 6.51 7.65 19.96
CA ASN A 194 7.04 8.93 20.41
C ASN A 194 8.06 9.44 19.37
N GLU A 195 7.84 10.64 18.85
CA GLU A 195 8.75 11.29 17.89
C GLU A 195 10.13 11.59 18.50
N ALA A 196 10.20 11.77 19.82
CA ALA A 196 11.45 11.97 20.55
C ALA A 196 12.18 10.68 20.93
N PHE A 197 11.74 9.52 20.42
CA PHE A 197 12.26 8.20 20.83
C PHE A 197 13.77 8.00 20.65
N LEU A 198 14.34 8.58 19.59
CA LEU A 198 15.78 8.53 19.32
C LEU A 198 16.54 9.70 19.96
N ASN A 199 15.85 10.73 20.44
CA ASN A 199 16.48 11.90 21.04
C ASN A 199 17.24 11.50 22.31
N GLY A 200 18.48 11.95 22.44
CA GLY A 200 19.29 11.71 23.63
C GLY A 200 19.91 10.32 23.73
N PHE A 201 19.53 9.35 22.88
CA PHE A 201 20.07 7.99 22.91
C PHE A 201 21.60 7.96 22.86
N CYS A 202 22.22 8.73 21.96
CA CYS A 202 23.67 8.82 21.89
C CYS A 202 24.30 9.74 22.93
N LYS A 203 23.53 10.67 23.53
CA LYS A 203 24.03 11.54 24.61
C LYS A 203 24.29 10.74 25.89
N GLU A 204 23.38 9.84 26.22
CA GLU A 204 23.53 8.89 27.34
C GLU A 204 24.75 7.98 27.16
N LYS A 205 25.13 7.68 25.92
CA LYS A 205 26.28 6.81 25.58
C LYS A 205 27.61 7.56 25.45
N LYS A 206 27.58 8.88 25.27
CA LYS A 206 28.78 9.75 25.20
C LYS A 206 29.29 10.19 26.59
N LEU A 207 28.52 9.97 27.65
CA LEU A 207 28.99 10.15 29.03
C LEU A 207 30.05 9.06 29.34
N PRO A 208 31.23 9.42 29.86
CA PRO A 208 32.19 8.42 30.33
C PRO A 208 31.49 7.56 31.39
N ARG A 209 31.56 6.23 31.25
CA ARG A 209 31.23 5.30 32.33
C ARG A 209 32.24 5.51 33.45
N THR A 210 32.07 6.54 34.26
CA THR A 210 32.72 6.66 35.56
C THR A 210 32.11 5.63 36.49
N GLY A 211 32.86 4.56 36.77
CA GLY A 211 32.63 3.67 37.92
C GLY A 211 32.14 2.27 37.57
N GLN A 212 33.07 1.37 37.27
CA GLN A 212 33.22 0.08 37.95
C GLN A 212 34.68 -0.35 37.88
#